data_AF-A0A6A4WZJ7-F1
#
_entry.id   AF-A0A6A4WZJ7-F1
#
_cell.length_a   1.000
_cell.length_b   1.000
_cell.length_c   1.000
_cell.angle_alpha   90.00
_cell.angle_beta   90.00
_cell.angle_gamma   90.00
#
_symmetry.space_group_name_H-M   'P 1'
#
loop_
_entity.id
_entity.type
_entity.pdbx_description
1 polymer ?
#
loop_
_entity_poly.entity_id
_entity_poly.type
_entity_poly.pdbx_seq_one_letter_code
_entity_poly.pdbx_strand_id
1 'polypeptide(L)'
;MVALSSTVGRDLTASHFKFHDDPYLMPRSNPDKRQFALSQEAGRNAARWIRDHKPELFSHQTAQPFSQAYAPVEVFDTDSAVSEETLLRLIDEVRVSDAVTVYRKLAAENAELSRETRQALLELLCYHNCDDTLAEDRIEERWFASTAVATKVRNTWK
;
A
#
# COMPACT_ATOMS: atom_id res chain seq x y z
N MET A 1 -16.28 -17.11 7.30
CA MET A 1 -16.78 -15.84 7.89
C MET A 1 -18.04 -15.31 7.23
N VAL A 2 -18.20 -15.41 5.90
CA VAL A 2 -19.36 -14.87 5.16
C VAL A 2 -20.72 -15.34 5.73
N ALA A 3 -20.87 -16.62 6.05
CA ALA A 3 -22.12 -17.18 6.59
C ALA A 3 -22.53 -16.60 7.95
N LEU A 4 -21.57 -16.17 8.78
CA LEU A 4 -21.86 -15.57 10.10
C LEU A 4 -22.11 -14.07 9.98
N SER A 5 -21.37 -13.36 9.12
CA SER A 5 -21.61 -11.94 8.91
C SER A 5 -22.94 -11.66 8.23
N SER A 6 -23.47 -12.61 7.44
CA SER A 6 -24.78 -12.46 6.80
C SER A 6 -25.96 -12.65 7.75
N THR A 7 -25.76 -13.33 8.89
CA THR A 7 -26.84 -13.59 9.86
C THR A 7 -26.96 -12.50 10.92
N VAL A 8 -25.96 -11.65 11.06
CA VAL A 8 -25.92 -10.57 12.05
C VAL A 8 -26.01 -9.20 11.36
N GLY A 9 -26.98 -8.38 11.77
CA GLY A 9 -27.17 -7.03 11.25
C GLY A 9 -26.22 -6.00 11.87
N ARG A 10 -26.21 -4.78 11.32
CA ARG A 10 -25.48 -3.65 11.92
C ARG A 10 -26.12 -3.23 13.24
N ASP A 11 -25.31 -3.09 14.27
CA ASP A 11 -25.72 -2.44 15.52
C ASP A 11 -25.89 -0.93 15.32
N LEU A 12 -27.06 -0.41 15.68
CA LEU A 12 -27.40 1.01 15.58
C LEU A 12 -26.98 1.82 16.82
N THR A 13 -26.69 1.13 17.93
CA THR A 13 -26.32 1.74 19.22
C THR A 13 -24.82 1.86 19.41
N ALA A 14 -24.03 1.02 18.73
CA ALA A 14 -22.58 1.05 18.78
C ALA A 14 -21.95 1.94 17.68
N SER A 15 -20.73 2.41 17.98
CA SER A 15 -19.89 3.03 16.96
C SER A 15 -19.35 1.99 15.97
N HIS A 16 -18.74 2.45 14.87
CA HIS A 16 -18.15 1.52 13.90
C HIS A 16 -16.99 0.75 14.56
N PHE A 17 -16.89 -0.55 14.31
CA PHE A 17 -15.88 -1.47 14.87
C PHE A 17 -14.42 -1.01 14.79
N LYS A 18 -14.12 -0.03 13.93
CA LYS A 18 -12.77 0.52 13.79
C LYS A 18 -12.35 1.41 14.95
N PHE A 19 -13.31 1.89 15.74
CA PHE A 19 -13.07 2.70 16.93
C PHE A 19 -13.17 1.84 18.19
N HIS A 20 -12.47 2.27 19.24
CA HIS A 20 -12.56 1.61 20.54
C HIS A 20 -13.96 1.78 21.13
N ASP A 21 -14.49 0.70 21.69
CA ASP A 21 -15.76 0.68 22.43
C ASP A 21 -15.52 1.11 23.89
N ASP A 22 -14.91 2.29 24.05
CA ASP A 22 -14.62 2.91 25.33
C ASP A 22 -15.19 4.35 25.33
N PRO A 23 -15.91 4.78 26.38
CA PRO A 23 -16.58 6.08 26.40
C PRO A 23 -15.66 7.29 26.18
N TYR A 24 -14.37 7.18 26.54
CA TYR A 24 -13.39 8.24 26.37
C TYR A 24 -12.79 8.24 24.96
N LEU A 25 -12.58 7.06 24.37
CA LEU A 25 -11.95 6.89 23.06
C LEU A 25 -12.93 6.85 21.87
N MET A 26 -14.24 6.73 22.14
CA MET A 26 -15.26 6.70 21.10
C MET A 26 -15.45 8.11 20.48
N PRO A 27 -15.40 8.25 19.14
CA PRO A 27 -15.55 9.55 18.50
C PRO A 27 -16.98 10.08 18.62
N ARG A 28 -17.12 11.33 19.09
CA ARG A 28 -18.42 11.98 19.33
C ARG A 28 -18.93 12.79 18.13
N SER A 29 -18.02 13.24 17.26
CA SER A 29 -18.34 14.04 16.08
C SER A 29 -17.72 13.47 14.79
N ASN A 30 -18.20 13.91 13.63
CA ASN A 30 -17.61 13.50 12.34
C ASN A 30 -16.15 13.99 12.16
N PRO A 31 -15.78 15.21 12.58
CA PRO A 31 -14.38 15.60 12.66
C PRO A 31 -13.53 14.65 13.50
N ASP A 32 -14.01 14.24 14.69
CA ASP A 32 -13.28 13.30 15.55
C ASP A 32 -13.10 11.94 14.86
N LYS A 33 -14.15 11.42 14.19
CA LYS A 33 -14.07 10.17 13.42
C LYS A 33 -12.95 10.23 12.37
N ARG A 34 -12.85 11.35 11.64
CA ARG A 34 -11.81 11.57 10.64
C ARG A 34 -10.44 11.66 11.29
N GLN A 35 -10.31 12.46 12.34
CA GLN A 35 -9.04 12.66 13.04
C GLN A 35 -8.51 11.37 13.65
N PHE A 36 -9.36 10.60 14.33
CA PHE A 36 -8.97 9.34 14.97
C PHE A 36 -8.54 8.30 13.93
N ALA A 37 -9.31 8.14 12.86
CA ALA A 37 -8.97 7.22 11.77
C ALA A 37 -7.64 7.58 11.09
N LEU A 38 -7.46 8.84 10.71
CA LEU A 38 -6.20 9.31 10.11
C LEU A 38 -5.02 9.22 11.09
N SER A 39 -5.23 9.46 12.38
CA SER A 39 -4.16 9.33 13.39
C SER A 39 -3.69 7.89 13.56
N GLN A 40 -4.62 6.92 13.52
CA GLN A 40 -4.30 5.51 13.60
C GLN A 40 -3.52 5.06 12.35
N GLU A 41 -3.94 5.51 11.18
CA GLU A 41 -3.26 5.23 9.92
C GLU A 41 -1.86 5.87 9.86
N ALA A 42 -1.71 7.11 10.32
CA ALA A 42 -0.41 7.76 10.44
C ALA A 42 0.54 6.97 11.36
N GLY A 43 0.03 6.45 12.48
CA GLY A 43 0.79 5.55 13.35
C GLY A 43 1.23 4.26 12.64
N ARG A 44 0.35 3.64 11.83
CA ARG A 44 0.70 2.48 11.01
C ARG A 44 1.78 2.82 9.97
N ASN A 45 1.69 3.99 9.33
CA ASN A 45 2.68 4.45 8.36
C ASN A 45 4.04 4.70 9.02
N ALA A 46 4.06 5.31 10.21
CA ALA A 46 5.30 5.49 10.98
C ALA A 46 5.93 4.14 11.38
N ALA A 47 5.12 3.18 11.82
CA ALA A 47 5.61 1.84 12.15
C ALA A 47 6.18 1.10 10.92
N ARG A 48 5.51 1.19 9.75
CA ARG A 48 6.04 0.65 8.48
C ARG A 48 7.37 1.29 8.11
N TRP A 49 7.46 2.61 8.21
CA TRP A 49 8.71 3.33 7.94
C TRP A 49 9.86 2.83 8.81
N ILE A 50 9.63 2.64 10.12
CA ILE A 50 10.64 2.07 11.03
C ILE A 50 11.03 0.64 10.60
N ARG A 51 10.05 -0.20 10.27
CA ARG A 51 10.28 -1.57 9.79
C ARG A 51 11.18 -1.60 8.56
N ASP A 52 10.88 -0.73 7.59
CA ASP A 52 11.59 -0.70 6.31
C ASP A 52 13.01 -0.09 6.46
N HIS A 53 13.21 0.84 7.42
CA HIS A 53 14.53 1.42 7.70
C HIS A 53 15.43 0.55 8.59
N LYS A 54 14.82 -0.36 9.37
CA LYS A 54 15.51 -1.23 10.32
C LYS A 54 15.14 -2.71 10.13
N PRO A 55 15.30 -3.28 8.92
CA PRO A 55 14.88 -4.64 8.62
C PRO A 55 15.57 -5.68 9.51
N GLU A 56 16.79 -5.39 10.01
CA GLU A 56 17.55 -6.27 10.89
C GLU A 56 16.80 -6.63 12.19
N LEU A 57 15.97 -5.71 12.69
CA LEU A 57 15.17 -5.89 13.90
C LEU A 57 13.96 -6.81 13.68
N PHE A 58 13.56 -7.03 12.43
CA PHE A 58 12.35 -7.79 12.05
C PHE A 58 12.70 -9.13 11.38
N SER A 59 13.92 -9.62 11.59
CA SER A 59 14.43 -10.87 11.01
C SER A 59 13.89 -12.14 11.68
N HIS A 60 13.36 -12.05 12.91
CA HIS A 60 12.84 -13.21 13.63
C HIS A 60 11.46 -13.64 13.09
N GLN A 61 11.40 -14.82 12.47
CA GLN A 61 10.18 -15.37 11.89
C GLN A 61 9.70 -16.60 12.66
N THR A 62 8.54 -16.50 13.31
CA THR A 62 7.93 -17.62 14.06
C THR A 62 6.80 -18.30 13.29
N ALA A 63 6.16 -17.59 12.34
CA ALA A 63 4.99 -18.09 11.62
C ALA A 63 5.38 -19.10 10.51
N GLN A 64 4.64 -20.20 10.42
CA GLN A 64 4.72 -21.18 9.33
C GLN A 64 3.32 -21.37 8.71
N PRO A 65 3.07 -20.93 7.45
CA PRO A 65 4.00 -20.26 6.53
C PRO A 65 4.32 -18.81 6.92
N PHE A 66 5.47 -18.31 6.48
CA PHE A 66 5.83 -16.90 6.64
C PHE A 66 4.89 -16.01 5.81
N SER A 67 4.51 -14.87 6.38
CA SER A 67 3.63 -13.91 5.69
C SER A 67 4.46 -12.76 5.13
N GLN A 68 4.67 -12.79 3.80
CA GLN A 68 5.45 -11.79 3.09
C GLN A 68 4.86 -10.37 3.22
N ALA A 69 3.56 -10.23 3.43
CA ALA A 69 2.89 -8.95 3.61
C ALA A 69 3.42 -8.13 4.80
N TYR A 70 3.98 -8.80 5.81
CA TYR A 70 4.55 -8.14 7.00
C TYR A 70 6.07 -7.99 6.93
N ALA A 71 6.72 -8.53 5.89
CA ALA A 71 8.15 -8.38 5.69
C ALA A 71 8.53 -6.90 5.42
N PRO A 72 9.76 -6.49 5.77
CA PRO A 72 10.32 -5.23 5.29
C PRO A 72 10.33 -5.19 3.76
N VAL A 73 10.06 -4.01 3.18
CA VAL A 73 10.09 -3.82 1.74
C VAL A 73 11.52 -3.76 1.23
N GLU A 74 11.83 -4.51 0.18
CA GLU A 74 13.14 -4.48 -0.49
C GLU A 74 13.30 -3.18 -1.28
N VAL A 75 14.43 -2.49 -1.09
CA VAL A 75 14.82 -1.29 -1.84
C VAL A 75 15.91 -1.67 -2.85
N PHE A 76 15.73 -1.24 -4.11
CA PHE A 76 16.70 -1.50 -5.18
C PHE A 76 17.59 -0.28 -5.38
N ASP A 77 18.86 -0.43 -5.00
CA ASP A 77 19.89 0.57 -5.24
C ASP A 77 20.72 0.21 -6.47
N THR A 78 21.63 1.11 -6.86
CA THR A 78 22.55 0.90 -7.99
C THR A 78 23.44 -0.33 -7.82
N ASP A 79 23.66 -0.78 -6.58
CA ASP A 79 24.60 -1.86 -6.25
C ASP A 79 23.91 -3.21 -6.04
N SER A 80 22.58 -3.26 -5.93
CA SER A 80 21.83 -4.50 -5.67
C SER A 80 21.99 -5.50 -6.80
N ALA A 81 22.33 -6.77 -6.54
CA ALA A 81 22.38 -7.77 -7.62
C ALA A 81 20.97 -7.99 -8.19
N VAL A 82 20.77 -7.78 -9.49
CA VAL A 82 19.44 -7.88 -10.12
C VAL A 82 19.46 -8.84 -11.30
N SER A 83 18.36 -9.56 -11.48
CA SER A 83 18.13 -10.50 -12.57
C SER A 83 16.84 -10.18 -13.33
N GLU A 84 16.64 -10.82 -14.48
CA GLU A 84 15.36 -10.75 -15.22
C GLU A 84 14.18 -11.26 -14.36
N GLU A 85 14.38 -12.30 -13.56
CA GLU A 85 13.36 -12.83 -12.64
C GLU A 85 12.94 -11.78 -11.60
N THR A 86 13.89 -10.95 -11.15
CA THR A 86 13.60 -9.86 -10.22
C THR A 86 12.71 -8.81 -10.87
N LEU A 87 12.97 -8.48 -12.14
CA LEU A 87 12.14 -7.54 -12.90
C LEU A 87 10.72 -8.10 -13.10
N LEU A 88 10.58 -9.39 -13.44
CA LEU A 88 9.27 -10.04 -13.58
C LEU A 88 8.47 -10.00 -12.28
N ARG A 89 9.12 -10.31 -11.15
CA ARG A 89 8.47 -10.21 -9.83
C ARG A 89 7.97 -8.79 -9.54
N LEU A 90 8.76 -7.76 -9.87
CA LEU A 90 8.34 -6.36 -9.65
C LEU A 90 7.17 -5.95 -10.54
N ILE A 91 7.08 -6.51 -11.75
CA ILE A 91 5.93 -6.32 -12.64
C ILE A 91 4.69 -6.97 -12.03
N ASP A 92 4.80 -8.19 -11.53
CA ASP A 92 3.70 -8.91 -10.87
C ASP A 92 3.24 -8.21 -9.58
N GLU A 93 4.17 -7.62 -8.83
CA GLU A 93 3.90 -6.82 -7.62
C GLU A 93 3.44 -5.38 -7.91
N VAL A 94 3.42 -4.95 -9.18
CA VAL A 94 3.01 -3.59 -9.60
C VAL A 94 3.87 -2.48 -8.96
N ARG A 95 5.18 -2.72 -8.84
CA ARG A 95 6.16 -1.74 -8.31
C ARG A 95 6.84 -0.98 -9.46
N VAL A 96 6.21 0.11 -9.90
CA VAL A 96 6.58 0.83 -11.12
C VAL A 96 7.95 1.51 -11.00
N SER A 97 8.18 2.27 -9.93
CA SER A 97 9.44 2.99 -9.71
C SER A 97 10.65 2.06 -9.59
N ASP A 98 10.49 0.95 -8.87
CA ASP A 98 11.53 -0.07 -8.72
C ASP A 98 11.79 -0.81 -10.03
N ALA A 99 10.74 -1.19 -10.77
CA ALA A 99 10.88 -1.85 -12.07
C ALA A 99 11.66 -0.99 -13.06
N VAL A 100 11.43 0.33 -13.08
CA VAL A 100 12.21 1.28 -13.90
C VAL A 100 13.68 1.31 -13.47
N THR A 101 13.94 1.33 -12.17
CA THR A 101 15.31 1.38 -11.62
C THR A 101 16.08 0.11 -11.95
N VAL A 102 15.46 -1.05 -11.76
CA VAL A 102 15.98 -2.36 -12.13
C VAL A 102 16.23 -2.46 -13.63
N TYR A 103 15.28 -2.06 -14.47
CA TYR A 103 15.43 -2.11 -15.92
C TYR A 103 16.61 -1.24 -16.40
N ARG A 104 16.76 -0.03 -15.86
CA ARG A 104 17.90 0.86 -16.20
C ARG A 104 19.23 0.21 -15.85
N LYS A 105 19.29 -0.50 -14.72
CA LYS A 105 20.49 -1.24 -14.31
C LYS A 105 20.80 -2.39 -15.27
N LEU A 106 19.82 -3.25 -15.56
CA LEU A 106 19.99 -4.36 -16.49
C LEU A 106 20.40 -3.87 -17.89
N ALA A 107 19.88 -2.72 -18.33
CA ALA A 107 20.28 -2.09 -19.57
C ALA A 107 21.73 -1.58 -19.53
N ALA A 108 22.20 -1.03 -18.41
CA ALA A 108 23.59 -0.58 -18.25
C ALA A 108 24.59 -1.75 -18.24
N GLU A 109 24.18 -2.91 -17.70
CA GLU A 109 24.96 -4.14 -17.70
C GLU A 109 24.90 -4.91 -19.03
N ASN A 110 24.16 -4.41 -20.03
CA ASN A 110 23.88 -5.06 -21.32
C ASN A 110 23.28 -6.47 -21.17
N ALA A 111 22.45 -6.68 -20.15
CA ALA A 111 21.75 -7.95 -19.97
C ALA A 111 20.73 -8.17 -21.09
N GLU A 112 20.72 -9.37 -21.66
CA GLU A 112 19.68 -9.78 -22.61
C GLU A 112 18.37 -10.00 -21.85
N LEU A 113 17.31 -9.34 -22.30
CA LEU A 113 15.96 -9.43 -21.73
C LEU A 113 15.05 -10.09 -22.75
N SER A 114 14.19 -11.00 -22.30
CA SER A 114 13.18 -11.61 -23.16
C SER A 114 12.23 -10.56 -23.74
N ARG A 115 11.72 -10.84 -24.94
CA ARG A 115 10.71 -10.00 -25.59
C ARG A 115 9.45 -9.88 -24.73
N GLU A 116 9.08 -10.97 -24.06
CA GLU A 116 7.89 -11.03 -23.21
C GLU A 116 8.04 -10.09 -22.00
N THR A 117 9.18 -10.12 -21.33
CA THR A 117 9.50 -9.25 -20.20
C THR A 117 9.48 -7.76 -20.59
N ARG A 118 10.03 -7.42 -21.76
CA ARG A 118 9.99 -6.05 -22.30
C ARG A 118 8.57 -5.58 -22.60
N GLN A 119 7.74 -6.48 -23.15
CA GLN A 119 6.34 -6.18 -23.43
C GLN A 119 5.55 -5.96 -22.13
N ALA A 120 5.71 -6.84 -21.14
CA ALA A 120 5.06 -6.71 -19.84
C ALA A 120 5.46 -5.43 -19.10
N LEU A 121 6.75 -5.06 -19.14
CA LEU A 121 7.22 -3.79 -18.58
C LEU A 121 6.57 -2.58 -19.27
N LEU A 122 6.48 -2.61 -20.61
CA LEU A 122 5.82 -1.53 -21.36
C LEU A 122 4.34 -1.39 -20.97
N GLU A 123 3.64 -2.51 -20.83
CA GLU A 123 2.23 -2.54 -20.42
C GLU A 123 2.04 -1.96 -19.01
N LEU A 124 2.88 -2.35 -18.06
CA LEU A 124 2.89 -1.81 -16.70
C LEU A 124 3.06 -0.28 -16.71
N LEU A 125 4.07 0.22 -17.42
CA LEU A 125 4.36 1.67 -17.49
C LEU A 125 3.24 2.44 -18.16
N CYS A 126 2.69 1.93 -19.26
CA CYS A 126 1.60 2.57 -19.99
C CYS A 126 0.32 2.63 -19.15
N TYR A 127 -0.01 1.55 -18.45
CA TYR A 127 -1.23 1.48 -17.65
C TYR A 127 -1.18 2.39 -16.42
N HIS A 128 -0.03 2.46 -15.74
CA HIS A 128 0.15 3.29 -14.54
C HIS A 128 0.69 4.69 -14.83
N ASN A 129 0.88 5.05 -16.10
CA ASN A 129 1.45 6.33 -16.52
C ASN A 129 2.78 6.66 -15.80
N CYS A 130 3.63 5.64 -15.64
CA CYS A 130 4.92 5.73 -14.95
C CYS A 130 4.87 6.13 -13.47
N ASP A 131 3.70 6.15 -12.83
CA ASP A 131 3.53 6.49 -11.42
C ASP A 131 3.20 5.25 -10.58
N ASP A 132 3.68 5.21 -9.34
CA ASP A 132 3.31 4.14 -8.42
C ASP A 132 1.83 4.25 -8.00
N THR A 133 1.22 3.09 -7.77
CA THR A 133 -0.15 3.05 -7.27
C THR A 133 -0.21 3.49 -5.81
N LEU A 134 -1.35 4.07 -5.42
CA LEU A 134 -1.62 4.34 -4.00
C LEU A 134 -1.70 3.01 -3.26
N ALA A 135 -0.88 2.87 -2.21
CA ALA A 135 -0.87 1.69 -1.36
C ALA A 135 -2.30 1.31 -0.91
N GLU A 136 -2.72 0.08 -1.21
CA GLU A 136 -4.08 -0.39 -0.92
C GLU A 136 -4.42 -0.30 0.57
N ASP A 137 -3.39 -0.52 1.39
CA ASP A 137 -3.40 -0.45 2.83
C ASP A 137 -3.77 0.91 3.43
N ARG A 138 -3.68 2.00 2.65
CA ARG A 138 -3.96 3.37 3.09
C ARG A 138 -5.41 3.76 2.86
N ILE A 139 -6.32 2.95 3.39
CA ILE A 139 -7.76 3.01 3.11
C ILE A 139 -8.37 4.32 3.61
N GLU A 140 -7.98 4.80 4.81
CA GLU A 140 -8.60 5.98 5.41
C GLU A 140 -8.12 7.25 4.69
N GLU A 141 -6.82 7.34 4.37
CA GLU A 141 -6.23 8.39 3.55
C GLU A 141 -6.93 8.47 2.18
N ARG A 142 -7.09 7.33 1.49
CA ARG A 142 -7.80 7.26 0.19
C ARG A 142 -9.26 7.71 0.31
N TRP A 143 -9.97 7.21 1.33
CA TRP A 143 -11.37 7.56 1.56
C TRP A 143 -11.56 9.06 1.84
N PHE A 144 -10.76 9.63 2.73
CA PHE A 144 -10.88 11.05 3.06
C PHE A 144 -10.33 11.97 1.97
N ALA A 145 -9.31 11.55 1.20
CA ALA A 145 -8.81 12.30 0.06
C ALA A 145 -9.83 12.39 -1.08
N SER A 146 -10.44 11.26 -1.46
CA SER A 146 -11.49 11.23 -2.49
C SER A 146 -12.70 12.10 -2.11
N THR A 147 -13.11 12.06 -0.84
CA THR A 147 -14.21 12.89 -0.32
C THR A 147 -13.89 14.39 -0.43
N ALA A 148 -12.64 14.78 -0.16
CA ALA A 148 -12.19 16.18 -0.27
C ALA A 148 -12.17 16.67 -1.73
N VAL A 149 -11.76 15.81 -2.68
CA VAL A 149 -11.79 16.14 -4.12
C VAL A 149 -13.22 16.32 -4.61
N ALA A 150 -14.13 15.42 -4.25
CA ALA A 150 -15.55 15.50 -4.63
C ALA A 150 -16.23 16.77 -4.12
N THR A 151 -15.90 17.23 -2.91
CA THR A 151 -16.44 18.48 -2.36
C THR A 151 -15.89 19.73 -3.06
N LYS A 152 -14.63 19.70 -3.51
CA LYS A 152 -13.99 20.83 -4.22
C LYS A 152 -14.61 21.08 -5.60
N VAL A 153 -14.95 20.01 -6.32
CA VAL A 153 -15.63 20.07 -7.63
C VAL A 153 -17.05 20.61 -7.53
N ARG A 154 -17.73 20.42 -6.38
CA ARG A 154 -19.12 20.84 -6.18
C ARG A 154 -19.31 22.35 -6.01
N ASN A 155 -18.24 23.09 -5.71
CA ASN A 155 -18.30 24.52 -5.37
C ASN A 155 -17.79 25.43 -6.49
N THR A 156 -17.59 24.91 -7.71
CA THR A 156 -17.25 25.71 -8.89
C THR A 156 -18.47 25.86 -9.80
N TRP A 157 -19.27 26.89 -9.58
CA TRP A 157 -20.25 27.35 -10.58
C TRP A 157 -19.56 28.34 -11.53
N LYS A 158 -19.80 28.20 -12.84
CA LYS A 158 -19.51 29.21 -13.87
C LYS A 158 -20.74 30.06 -14.11
#